data_AF-A0A964KTK0-F1
#
_entry.id   AF-A0A964KTK0-F1
#
_cell.length_a   1.000
_cell.length_b   1.000
_cell.length_c   1.000
_cell.angle_alpha   90.00
_cell.angle_beta   90.00
_cell.angle_gamma   90.00
#
_symmetry.space_group_name_H-M   'P 1'
#
loop_
_entity.id
_entity.type
_entity.pdbx_description
1 polymer ?
#
loop_
_entity_poly.entity_id
_entity_poly.type
_entity_poly.pdbx_seq_one_letter_code
_entity_poly.pdbx_strand_id
1 'polypeptide(L)' 'MTATAPAKKVNVSTATRAETQTTLTAAGVPNAAQWTREVEEYRPYPSDDPTWAKLRKELAKYNPAAGVVDQIIATLMP' A
#
# COMPACT_ATOMS: atom_id res chain seq x y z
N MET A 1 -23.54 3.31 11.81
CA MET A 1 -22.24 3.99 11.75
C MET A 1 -21.16 2.93 11.95
N THR A 2 -20.62 2.34 10.89
CA THR A 2 -19.54 1.34 11.02
C THR A 2 -18.22 2.06 11.18
N ALA A 3 -17.70 2.09 12.40
CA ALA A 3 -16.34 2.52 12.68
C ALA A 3 -15.37 1.52 12.04
N THR A 4 -14.62 1.96 11.02
CA THR A 4 -13.48 1.22 10.49
C THR A 4 -12.43 1.15 11.60
N ALA A 5 -12.26 -0.04 12.20
CA ALA A 5 -11.16 -0.29 13.13
C ALA A 5 -9.82 0.07 12.44
N PRO A 6 -8.80 0.56 13.18
CA PRO A 6 -7.50 0.81 12.59
C PRO A 6 -6.96 -0.50 12.00
N ALA A 7 -6.97 -0.60 10.68
CA ALA A 7 -6.40 -1.75 9.99
C ALA A 7 -4.93 -1.88 10.42
N LYS A 8 -4.56 -3.06 10.91
CA LYS A 8 -3.18 -3.35 11.29
C LYS A 8 -2.29 -3.06 10.08
N LYS A 9 -1.35 -2.13 10.22
CA LYS A 9 -0.41 -1.82 9.14
C LYS A 9 0.44 -3.05 8.83
N VAL A 10 0.73 -3.27 7.55
CA VAL A 10 1.57 -4.38 7.09
C VAL A 10 2.90 -3.87 6.59
N ASN A 11 3.96 -4.63 6.83
CA ASN A 11 5.30 -4.24 6.41
C ASN A 11 5.41 -4.34 4.89
N VAL A 12 5.77 -3.24 4.23
CA VAL A 12 5.81 -3.14 2.77
C VAL A 12 6.83 -4.08 2.12
N SER A 13 7.86 -4.50 2.86
CA SER A 13 8.97 -5.33 2.38
C SER A 13 8.82 -6.82 2.73
N THR A 14 8.18 -7.14 3.86
CA THR A 14 8.12 -8.51 4.41
C THR A 14 6.72 -9.11 4.43
N ALA A 15 5.65 -8.31 4.37
CA ALA A 15 4.29 -8.84 4.36
C ALA A 15 4.04 -9.69 3.11
N THR A 16 3.26 -10.75 3.26
CA THR A 16 2.87 -11.58 2.12
C THR A 16 1.91 -10.84 1.20
N ARG A 17 1.79 -11.33 -0.04
CA ARG A 17 0.81 -10.83 -1.01
C ARG A 17 -0.61 -10.84 -0.43
N ALA A 18 -1.00 -11.95 0.20
CA ALA A 18 -2.33 -12.14 0.75
C ALA A 18 -2.65 -11.16 1.89
N GLU A 19 -1.69 -10.92 2.79
CA GLU A 19 -1.84 -9.94 3.88
C GLU A 19 -1.94 -8.52 3.34
N THR A 20 -1.10 -8.16 2.36
CA THR A 20 -1.12 -6.84 1.74
C THR A 20 -2.45 -6.59 1.02
N GLN A 21 -2.91 -7.53 0.22
CA GLN A 21 -4.20 -7.42 -0.49
C GLN A 21 -5.38 -7.33 0.47
N THR A 22 -5.40 -8.15 1.52
CA THR A 22 -6.44 -8.10 2.55
C THR A 22 -6.49 -6.72 3.21
N THR A 23 -5.32 -6.17 3.53
CA THR A 23 -5.21 -4.86 4.19
C THR A 23 -5.66 -3.72 3.28
N LEU A 24 -5.23 -3.71 2.01
CA LEU A 24 -5.66 -2.73 1.02
C LEU A 24 -7.16 -2.80 0.75
N THR A 25 -7.71 -4.03 0.66
CA THR A 25 -9.16 -4.25 0.49
C THR A 25 -9.94 -3.76 1.70
N ALA A 26 -9.49 -4.06 2.93
CA ALA A 26 -10.12 -3.59 4.15
C ALA A 26 -10.08 -2.06 4.30
N ALA A 27 -9.04 -1.43 3.75
CA ALA A 27 -8.92 0.03 3.67
C ALA A 27 -9.73 0.66 2.52
N GLY A 28 -10.48 -0.13 1.74
CA GLY A 28 -11.30 0.37 0.63
C GLY A 28 -10.49 0.86 -0.56
N VAL A 29 -9.25 0.39 -0.74
CA VAL A 29 -8.41 0.80 -1.88
C VAL A 29 -8.97 0.17 -3.16
N PRO A 30 -9.33 0.97 -4.19
CA PRO A 30 -9.80 0.43 -5.45
C PRO A 30 -8.66 -0.33 -6.14
N ASN A 31 -8.98 -1.44 -6.83
CA ASN A 31 -7.97 -2.30 -7.49
C ASN A 31 -6.89 -2.85 -6.54
N ALA A 32 -7.25 -3.15 -5.28
CA ALA A 32 -6.31 -3.65 -4.26
C ALA A 32 -5.41 -4.81 -4.73
N ALA A 33 -5.93 -5.74 -5.53
CA ALA A 33 -5.14 -6.85 -6.09
C ALA A 33 -4.04 -6.38 -7.05
N GLN A 34 -4.32 -5.39 -7.89
CA GLN A 34 -3.32 -4.80 -8.79
C GLN A 34 -2.27 -4.06 -7.96
N TRP A 35 -2.69 -3.17 -7.06
CA TRP A 35 -1.74 -2.43 -6.22
C TRP A 35 -0.87 -3.32 -5.35
N THR A 36 -1.41 -4.43 -4.86
CA THR A 36 -0.62 -5.43 -4.13
C THR A 36 0.50 -5.99 -4.99
N ARG A 37 0.20 -6.34 -6.25
CA ARG A 37 1.22 -6.83 -7.19
C ARG A 37 2.29 -5.76 -7.41
N GLU A 38 1.90 -4.52 -7.65
CA GLU A 38 2.87 -3.44 -7.86
C GLU A 38 3.73 -3.20 -6.62
N VAL A 39 3.13 -3.15 -5.43
CA VAL A 39 3.86 -3.02 -4.15
C VAL A 39 4.88 -4.14 -3.99
N GLU A 40 4.53 -5.38 -4.31
CA GLU A 40 5.45 -6.52 -4.23
C GLU A 40 6.56 -6.45 -5.29
N GLU A 41 6.23 -6.11 -6.54
CA GLU A 41 7.14 -6.12 -7.69
C GLU A 41 8.29 -5.11 -7.53
N TYR A 42 8.02 -3.97 -6.89
CA TYR A 42 9.03 -2.91 -6.71
C TYR A 42 9.84 -3.01 -5.41
N ARG A 43 9.66 -4.08 -4.63
CA ARG A 43 10.54 -4.40 -3.49
C ARG A 43 12.00 -4.58 -3.96
N PRO A 44 12.99 -4.37 -3.07
CA PRO A 44 12.87 -3.91 -1.68
C PRO A 44 12.65 -2.39 -1.59
N TYR A 45 11.97 -1.95 -0.53
CA TYR A 45 11.87 -0.52 -0.21
C TYR A 45 12.91 -0.12 0.84
N PRO A 46 13.46 1.10 0.77
CA PRO A 46 14.33 1.62 1.81
C PRO A 46 13.58 1.74 3.14
N SER A 47 14.18 1.22 4.22
CA SER A 47 13.67 1.38 5.60
C SER A 47 13.69 2.83 6.07
N ASP A 48 14.65 3.61 5.57
CA ASP A 48 14.88 5.02 5.89
C ASP A 48 14.25 5.96 4.85
N ASP A 49 13.05 5.64 4.38
CA ASP A 49 12.27 6.49 3.48
C ASP A 49 10.93 6.89 4.12
N PRO A 50 10.93 7.85 5.05
CA PRO A 50 9.71 8.31 5.73
C PRO A 50 8.71 8.94 4.76
N THR A 51 9.20 9.39 3.60
CA THR A 51 8.40 10.00 2.54
C THR A 51 7.84 8.98 1.55
N TRP A 52 8.16 7.69 1.68
CA TRP A 52 7.75 6.66 0.73
C TRP A 52 8.02 7.05 -0.73
N ALA A 53 9.07 7.84 -0.98
CA ALA A 53 9.37 8.43 -2.27
C ALA A 53 9.51 7.37 -3.36
N LYS A 54 10.18 6.24 -3.06
CA LYS A 54 10.28 5.13 -4.02
C LYS A 54 8.90 4.57 -4.34
N LEU A 55 8.12 4.20 -3.33
CA LEU A 55 6.79 3.62 -3.53
C LEU A 55 5.87 4.58 -4.32
N ARG A 56 5.82 5.84 -3.92
CA ARG A 56 5.04 6.89 -4.61
C ARG A 56 5.43 6.99 -6.08
N LYS A 57 6.74 7.03 -6.37
CA LYS A 57 7.26 7.10 -7.76
C LYS A 57 6.84 5.89 -8.58
N GLU A 58 6.96 4.69 -8.04
CA GLU A 58 6.64 3.46 -8.78
C GLU A 58 5.13 3.33 -9.02
N LEU A 59 4.29 3.65 -8.03
CA LEU A 59 2.82 3.61 -8.19
C LEU A 59 2.29 4.71 -9.12
N ALA A 60 2.92 5.89 -9.15
CA ALA A 60 2.53 6.99 -10.02
C ALA A 60 2.59 6.64 -11.53
N LYS A 61 3.41 5.64 -11.92
CA LYS A 61 3.51 5.16 -13.30
C LYS A 61 2.18 4.62 -13.86
N TYR A 62 1.29 4.17 -12.98
CA TYR A 62 -0.01 3.60 -13.34
C TYR A 62 -1.15 4.62 -13.33
N ASN A 63 -0.83 5.92 -13.16
CA ASN A 63 -1.80 7.02 -13.11
C ASN A 63 -2.99 6.73 -12.16
N PRO A 64 -2.74 6.42 -10.87
CA PRO A 64 -3.80 6.20 -9.89
C PRO A 64 -4.73 7.41 -9.76
N ALA A 65 -5.99 7.16 -9.39
CA ALA A 65 -6.89 8.24 -9.01
C ALA A 65 -6.33 9.02 -7.81
N ALA A 66 -6.73 10.29 -7.69
CA ALA A 66 -6.28 11.16 -6.62
C ALA A 66 -6.54 10.52 -5.24
N GLY A 67 -5.53 10.55 -4.36
CA GLY A 67 -5.60 10.01 -2.99
C GLY A 67 -5.42 8.49 -2.87
N VAL A 68 -5.45 7.71 -3.95
CA VAL A 68 -5.27 6.24 -3.88
C VAL A 68 -3.90 5.87 -3.33
N VAL A 69 -2.84 6.55 -3.75
CA VAL A 69 -1.47 6.28 -3.28
C VAL A 69 -1.33 6.58 -1.78
N ASP A 70 -1.89 7.68 -1.30
CA ASP A 70 -1.87 8.02 0.12
C ASP A 70 -2.70 7.03 0.96
N GLN A 71 -3.82 6.55 0.41
CA GLN A 71 -4.63 5.52 1.05
C GLN A 71 -3.89 4.18 1.14
N ILE A 72 -3.14 3.78 0.11
CA ILE A 72 -2.22 2.63 0.16
C ILE A 72 -1.19 2.83 1.26
N ILE A 73 -0.49 3.96 1.27
CA ILE A 73 0.59 4.26 2.24
C ILE A 73 0.06 4.29 3.69
N ALA A 74 -1.17 4.75 3.91
CA ALA A 74 -1.80 4.74 5.22
C ALA A 74 -1.93 3.32 5.82
N THR A 75 -1.92 2.28 4.98
CA THR A 75 -1.98 0.87 5.39
C THR A 75 -0.63 0.18 5.56
N LEU A 76 0.45 0.86 5.19
CA LEU A 76 1.78 0.27 5.14
C LEU A 76 2.67 0.80 6.27
N MET A 77 3.64 -0.01 6.64
CA MET A 77 4.79 0.37 7.46
C MET A 77 6.09 -0.06 6.76
N PRO A 78 7.20 0.68 6.92
CA PRO A 78 8.49 0.28 6.38
C PRO A 78 8.92 -1.08 6.93
#